data_AF-A0A813ETP1-F1
#
_entry.id   AF-A0A813ETP1-F1
#
_cell.length_a   1.000
_cell.length_b   1.000
_cell.length_c   1.000
_cell.angle_alpha   90.00
_cell.angle_beta   90.00
_cell.angle_gamma   90.00
#
_symmetry.space_group_name_H-M   'P 1'
#
loop_
_entity.id
_entity.type
_entity.pdbx_description
1 polymer ?
#
loop_
_entity_poly.entity_id
_entity_poly.type
_entity_poly.pdbx_seq_one_letter_code
_entity_poly.pdbx_strand_id
1 'polypeptide(L)'
;MAGHSQPMLIFDVECPAAAGSVLVVCGTGPLGGWDSSKALELEKFTFAGSYRWRGSIFCHQPIEFKYALITRRQRCFGLESLCGGSFPKTPPLVKWEGDFARTADPEGSQLRLRHRFGVPEALALEDLHVTASVRLTRCVSKSSPHKFGSKYMLLPGQVLGHGMNGDVVTAETIATGQQVAVKTLRITGDRQNKLARVEIEN
;
A
#
# COMPACT_ATOMS: atom_id res chain seq x y z
N MET A 1 -37.96 1.97 -9.62
CA MET A 1 -36.88 0.97 -9.44
C MET A 1 -35.65 1.72 -8.98
N ALA A 2 -35.21 1.52 -7.73
CA ALA A 2 -34.00 2.17 -7.24
C ALA A 2 -32.79 1.48 -7.89
N GLY A 3 -32.01 2.21 -8.69
CA GLY A 3 -30.77 1.69 -9.27
C GLY A 3 -29.76 1.48 -8.15
N HIS A 4 -29.52 0.23 -7.75
CA HIS A 4 -28.43 -0.08 -6.82
C HIS A 4 -27.11 0.22 -7.53
N SER A 5 -26.40 1.27 -7.09
CA SER A 5 -25.06 1.56 -7.60
C SER A 5 -24.14 0.41 -7.23
N GLN A 6 -23.52 -0.22 -8.22
CA GLN A 6 -22.54 -1.28 -7.94
C GLN A 6 -21.32 -0.66 -7.25
N PRO A 7 -20.85 -1.25 -6.13
CA PRO A 7 -19.65 -0.78 -5.46
C PRO A 7 -18.44 -0.83 -6.39
N MET A 8 -17.72 0.29 -6.47
CA MET A 8 -16.58 0.47 -7.36
C MET A 8 -15.32 0.80 -6.55
N LEU A 9 -14.26 0.03 -6.78
CA LEU A 9 -12.94 0.31 -6.24
C LEU A 9 -12.16 1.14 -7.26
N ILE A 10 -11.53 2.21 -6.81
CA ILE A 10 -10.61 3.03 -7.60
C ILE A 10 -9.22 2.96 -7.00
N PHE A 11 -8.28 2.43 -7.79
CA PHE A 11 -6.86 2.43 -7.50
C PHE A 11 -6.25 3.73 -8.01
N ASP A 12 -5.54 4.46 -7.17
CA ASP A 12 -4.87 5.71 -7.54
C ASP A 12 -3.46 5.76 -6.94
N VAL A 13 -2.48 5.40 -7.76
CA VAL A 13 -1.11 5.17 -7.29
C VAL A 13 -0.17 6.21 -7.87
N GLU A 14 0.62 6.84 -7.04
CA GLU A 14 1.77 7.63 -7.45
C GLU A 14 2.98 6.70 -7.63
N CYS A 15 3.53 6.65 -8.83
CA CYS A 15 4.66 5.76 -9.14
C CYS A 15 5.52 6.38 -10.24
N PRO A 16 6.77 6.79 -9.93
CA PRO A 16 7.74 7.16 -10.95
C PRO A 16 8.21 5.88 -11.65
N ALA A 17 7.63 5.59 -12.80
CA ALA A 17 7.98 4.43 -13.62
C ALA A 17 8.79 4.85 -14.85
N ALA A 18 9.82 4.06 -15.17
CA ALA A 18 10.61 4.22 -16.39
C ALA A 18 9.75 4.03 -17.65
N ALA A 19 10.21 4.57 -18.78
CA ALA A 19 9.56 4.38 -20.08
C ALA A 19 9.41 2.87 -20.40
N GLY A 20 8.26 2.50 -20.98
CA GLY A 20 7.95 1.10 -21.29
C GLY A 20 7.54 0.22 -20.09
N SER A 21 7.47 0.80 -18.88
CA SER A 21 6.90 0.14 -17.72
C SER A 21 5.43 0.47 -17.53
N VAL A 22 4.67 -0.51 -17.04
CA VAL A 22 3.24 -0.42 -16.78
C VAL A 22 2.99 -0.83 -15.33
N LEU A 23 2.21 -0.02 -14.60
CA LEU A 23 1.76 -0.39 -13.27
C LEU A 23 0.46 -1.19 -13.38
N VAL A 24 0.40 -2.33 -12.70
CA VAL A 24 -0.77 -3.21 -12.66
C VAL A 24 -1.21 -3.47 -11.22
N VAL A 25 -2.48 -3.85 -11.06
CA VAL A 25 -3.05 -4.37 -9.80
C VAL A 25 -3.39 -5.83 -10.02
N CYS A 26 -2.82 -6.71 -9.20
CA CYS A 26 -3.06 -8.14 -9.27
C CYS A 26 -3.52 -8.65 -7.92
N GLY A 27 -4.45 -9.60 -7.90
CA GLY A 27 -5.09 -10.02 -6.66
C GLY A 27 -6.16 -11.06 -6.86
N THR A 28 -7.01 -11.24 -5.86
CA THR A 28 -8.13 -12.17 -5.89
C THR A 28 -9.28 -11.69 -6.78
N GLY A 29 -10.12 -12.61 -7.23
CA GLY A 29 -11.36 -12.31 -7.96
C GLY A 29 -11.09 -11.60 -9.30
N PRO A 30 -11.68 -10.41 -9.54
CA PRO A 30 -11.57 -9.71 -10.83
C PRO A 30 -10.16 -9.20 -11.15
N LEU A 31 -9.21 -9.29 -10.21
CA LEU A 31 -7.83 -8.86 -10.38
C LEU A 31 -6.88 -9.95 -10.93
N GLY A 32 -7.44 -10.96 -11.60
CA GLY A 32 -6.65 -11.94 -12.36
C GLY A 32 -6.10 -13.11 -11.54
N GLY A 33 -6.47 -13.27 -10.27
CA GLY A 33 -6.12 -14.44 -9.46
C GLY A 33 -4.61 -14.61 -9.24
N TRP A 34 -3.91 -13.52 -8.92
CA TRP A 34 -2.45 -13.47 -8.76
C TRP A 34 -1.61 -13.78 -10.03
N ASP A 35 -2.26 -13.86 -11.19
CA ASP A 35 -1.59 -13.96 -12.50
C ASP A 35 -1.33 -12.56 -13.07
N SER A 36 -0.06 -12.13 -13.08
CA SER A 36 0.34 -10.81 -13.59
C SER A 36 -0.01 -10.57 -15.06
N SER A 37 -0.24 -11.62 -15.85
CA SER A 37 -0.66 -11.48 -17.26
C SER A 37 -2.15 -11.13 -17.42
N LYS A 38 -2.93 -11.32 -16.35
CA LYS A 38 -4.37 -11.03 -16.25
C LYS A 38 -4.67 -9.90 -15.27
N ALA A 39 -3.62 -9.26 -14.75
CA ALA A 39 -3.74 -8.16 -13.81
C ALA A 39 -4.42 -6.95 -14.47
N LEU A 40 -5.05 -6.12 -13.64
CA LEU A 40 -5.63 -4.86 -14.07
C LEU A 40 -4.51 -3.87 -14.42
N GLU A 41 -4.39 -3.51 -15.68
CA GLU A 41 -3.48 -2.46 -16.13
C GLU A 41 -4.02 -1.08 -15.73
N LEU A 42 -3.20 -0.28 -15.05
CA LEU A 42 -3.55 1.08 -14.66
C LEU A 42 -3.17 2.07 -15.75
N GLU A 43 -4.01 3.07 -15.96
CA GLU A 43 -3.76 4.15 -16.91
C GLU A 43 -2.82 5.19 -16.30
N LYS A 44 -1.73 5.49 -17.01
CA LYS A 44 -0.75 6.51 -16.61
C LYS A 44 -1.29 7.91 -16.94
N PHE A 45 -1.24 8.81 -15.97
CA PHE A 45 -1.55 10.23 -16.17
C PHE A 45 -0.61 11.12 -15.35
N THR A 46 -0.51 12.38 -15.73
CA THR A 46 0.29 13.38 -15.00
C THR A 46 -0.64 14.34 -14.27
N PHE A 47 -0.39 14.57 -12.98
CA PHE A 47 -1.15 15.53 -12.18
C PHE A 47 -0.20 16.31 -11.29
N ALA A 48 -0.22 17.64 -11.39
CA ALA A 48 0.64 18.54 -10.61
C ALA A 48 2.14 18.15 -10.67
N GLY A 49 2.64 17.81 -11.86
CA GLY A 49 4.04 17.42 -12.05
C GLY A 49 4.41 16.02 -11.54
N SER A 50 3.46 15.25 -11.01
CA SER A 50 3.69 13.90 -10.49
C SER A 50 3.09 12.83 -11.41
N TYR A 51 3.80 11.69 -11.55
CA TYR A 51 3.32 10.53 -12.32
C TYR A 51 2.36 9.69 -11.49
N ARG A 52 1.10 9.62 -11.94
CA ARG A 52 0.04 8.86 -11.29
C ARG A 52 -0.53 7.80 -12.23
N TRP A 53 -1.18 6.82 -11.61
CA TRP A 53 -1.74 5.65 -12.27
C TRP A 53 -3.13 5.41 -11.72
N ARG A 54 -4.13 5.22 -12.58
CA ARG A 54 -5.52 5.00 -12.16
C ARG A 54 -6.18 3.86 -12.89
N GLY A 55 -7.01 3.13 -12.16
CA GLY A 55 -7.87 2.09 -12.70
C GLY A 55 -9.01 1.83 -11.75
N SER A 56 -10.08 1.24 -12.25
CA SER A 56 -11.24 0.93 -11.43
C SER A 56 -11.83 -0.42 -11.79
N ILE A 57 -12.41 -1.07 -10.79
CA ILE A 57 -13.12 -2.34 -10.95
C ILE A 57 -14.41 -2.30 -10.14
N PHE A 58 -15.39 -3.05 -10.61
CA PHE A 58 -16.55 -3.40 -9.79
C PHE A 58 -16.22 -4.63 -8.97
N CYS A 59 -16.54 -4.60 -7.67
CA CYS A 59 -16.32 -5.74 -6.80
C CYS A 59 -17.33 -5.78 -5.67
N HIS A 60 -17.91 -6.95 -5.42
CA HIS A 60 -18.95 -7.16 -4.40
C HIS A 60 -18.45 -7.90 -3.15
N GLN A 61 -17.18 -8.31 -3.15
CA GLN A 61 -16.56 -9.06 -2.07
C GLN A 61 -15.25 -8.39 -1.68
N PRO A 62 -14.80 -8.56 -0.43
CA PRO A 62 -13.45 -8.18 -0.04
C PRO A 62 -12.42 -8.82 -0.97
N ILE A 63 -11.41 -8.06 -1.37
CA ILE A 63 -10.32 -8.54 -2.23
C ILE A 63 -8.98 -8.35 -1.56
N GLU A 64 -8.08 -9.28 -1.84
CA GLU A 64 -6.66 -9.14 -1.58
C GLU A 64 -5.94 -8.77 -2.87
N PHE A 65 -5.00 -7.82 -2.81
CA PHE A 65 -4.29 -7.33 -4.00
C PHE A 65 -2.88 -6.82 -3.70
N LYS A 66 -2.04 -6.76 -4.73
CA LYS A 66 -0.74 -6.10 -4.75
C LYS A 66 -0.55 -5.33 -6.07
N TYR A 67 0.18 -4.22 -5.99
CA TYR A 67 0.70 -3.54 -7.16
C TYR A 67 1.94 -4.27 -7.70
N ALA A 68 2.09 -4.28 -9.02
CA ALA A 68 3.32 -4.71 -9.67
C ALA A 68 3.69 -3.76 -10.81
N LEU A 69 4.98 -3.50 -10.95
CA LEU A 69 5.53 -2.79 -12.10
C LEU A 69 6.04 -3.81 -13.11
N ILE A 70 5.43 -3.83 -14.28
CA ILE A 70 5.80 -4.71 -15.39
C ILE A 70 6.61 -3.90 -16.39
N THR A 71 7.89 -4.23 -16.56
CA THR A 71 8.74 -3.64 -17.59
C THR A 71 8.76 -4.56 -18.80
N ARG A 72 8.14 -4.11 -19.89
CA ARG A 72 8.25 -4.81 -21.18
C ARG A 72 9.63 -4.48 -21.74
N ARG A 73 10.49 -5.48 -21.90
CA ARG A 73 11.74 -5.29 -22.64
C ARG A 73 11.36 -4.90 -24.06
N GLN A 74 11.58 -3.63 -24.42
CA GLN A 74 11.52 -3.24 -25.82
C GLN A 74 12.54 -4.10 -26.53
N ARG A 75 12.12 -4.78 -27.60
CA ARG A 75 13.08 -5.40 -28.51
C ARG A 75 14.04 -4.31 -28.93
N CYS A 76 15.33 -4.58 -28.85
CA CYS A 76 16.32 -3.70 -29.44
C CYS A 76 16.04 -3.66 -30.94
N PHE A 77 15.30 -2.64 -31.39
CA PHE A 77 15.09 -2.37 -32.81
C PHE A 77 16.47 -2.07 -33.40
N GLY A 78 17.10 -3.05 -34.04
CA GLY A 78 18.42 -2.86 -34.64
C GLY A 78 19.04 -4.04 -35.36
N LEU A 79 18.81 -5.29 -34.95
CA LEU A 79 19.57 -6.44 -35.51
C LEU A 79 18.75 -7.71 -35.79
N GLU A 80 17.43 -7.72 -35.51
CA GLU A 80 16.61 -8.95 -35.62
C GLU A 80 16.20 -9.34 -37.06
N SER A 81 16.45 -8.50 -38.07
CA SER A 81 15.96 -8.77 -39.44
C SER A 81 16.78 -9.81 -40.21
N LEU A 82 17.95 -10.26 -39.71
CA LEU A 82 18.85 -11.13 -40.49
C LEU A 82 18.78 -12.62 -40.13
N CYS A 83 18.16 -12.96 -39.00
CA CYS A 83 18.06 -14.35 -38.55
C CYS A 83 16.57 -14.68 -38.40
N GLY A 84 15.96 -15.31 -39.41
CA GLY A 84 14.56 -15.73 -39.45
C GLY A 84 14.14 -16.78 -38.40
N GLY A 85 14.81 -16.80 -37.25
CA GLY A 85 14.45 -17.61 -36.09
C GLY A 85 13.46 -16.87 -35.20
N SER A 86 12.41 -17.57 -34.77
CA SER A 86 11.55 -17.12 -33.68
C SER A 86 12.38 -17.00 -32.40
N PHE A 87 12.84 -15.80 -32.08
CA PHE A 87 13.48 -15.58 -30.78
C PHE A 87 12.48 -15.89 -29.66
N PRO A 88 12.87 -16.65 -28.63
CA PRO A 88 12.01 -16.88 -27.49
C PRO A 88 11.63 -15.53 -26.89
N LYS A 89 10.32 -15.22 -26.83
CA LYS A 89 9.80 -14.02 -26.18
C LYS A 89 10.33 -14.01 -24.75
N THR A 90 11.30 -13.16 -24.48
CA THR A 90 11.81 -13.00 -23.12
C THR A 90 10.62 -12.59 -22.23
N PRO A 91 10.37 -13.28 -21.12
CA PRO A 91 9.27 -12.93 -20.25
C PRO A 91 9.45 -11.50 -19.72
N PRO A 92 8.35 -10.76 -19.49
CA PRO A 92 8.44 -9.43 -18.93
C PRO A 92 9.06 -9.46 -17.52
N LEU A 93 9.79 -8.41 -17.15
CA LEU A 93 10.29 -8.27 -15.78
C LEU A 93 9.14 -7.75 -14.91
N VAL A 94 8.80 -8.50 -13.86
CA VAL A 94 7.75 -8.14 -12.91
C VAL A 94 8.38 -7.79 -11.57
N LYS A 95 8.17 -6.57 -11.10
CA LYS A 95 8.58 -6.11 -9.77
C LYS A 95 7.34 -5.89 -8.91
N TRP A 96 7.18 -6.70 -7.88
CA TRP A 96 6.07 -6.56 -6.92
C TRP A 96 6.32 -5.45 -5.90
N GLU A 97 5.24 -4.81 -5.44
CA GLU A 97 5.31 -3.99 -4.21
C GLU A 97 5.48 -4.91 -2.99
N GLY A 98 6.33 -4.53 -2.05
CA GLY A 98 6.44 -5.12 -0.70
C GLY A 98 6.35 -6.66 -0.59
N ASP A 99 6.17 -7.13 0.63
CA ASP A 99 6.00 -8.58 0.89
C ASP A 99 4.51 -8.94 1.02
N PHE A 100 3.69 -8.06 1.56
CA PHE A 100 2.32 -8.36 1.95
C PHE A 100 1.27 -7.96 0.91
N ALA A 101 0.21 -8.76 0.83
CA ALA A 101 -1.02 -8.39 0.15
C ALA A 101 -1.78 -7.33 0.95
N ARG A 102 -2.46 -6.43 0.24
CA ARG A 102 -3.39 -5.45 0.78
C ARG A 102 -4.79 -6.02 0.72
N THR A 103 -5.67 -5.61 1.63
CA THR A 103 -7.09 -5.97 1.60
C THR A 103 -7.92 -4.70 1.36
N ALA A 104 -8.97 -4.81 0.54
CA ALA A 104 -9.98 -3.77 0.38
C ALA A 104 -11.37 -4.37 0.50
N ASP A 105 -12.23 -3.72 1.28
CA ASP A 105 -13.64 -4.07 1.42
C ASP A 105 -14.49 -3.08 0.59
N PRO A 106 -15.32 -3.55 -0.35
CA PRO A 106 -16.16 -2.70 -1.20
C PRO A 106 -17.37 -2.06 -0.48
N GLU A 107 -17.38 -1.94 0.85
CA GLU A 107 -18.46 -1.26 1.57
C GLU A 107 -18.58 0.22 1.16
N GLY A 108 -19.59 0.53 0.34
CA GLY A 108 -19.89 1.86 -0.18
C GLY A 108 -19.87 1.94 -1.70
N SER A 109 -20.35 3.05 -2.26
CA SER A 109 -20.42 3.22 -3.72
C SER A 109 -19.05 3.40 -4.37
N GLN A 110 -18.07 3.94 -3.63
CA GLN A 110 -16.75 4.25 -4.18
C GLN A 110 -15.65 4.27 -3.09
N LEU A 111 -14.65 3.41 -3.22
CA LEU A 111 -13.44 3.45 -2.38
C LEU A 111 -12.22 3.86 -3.21
N ARG A 112 -11.49 4.88 -2.77
CA ARG A 112 -10.26 5.36 -3.45
C ARG A 112 -9.03 5.02 -2.63
N LEU A 113 -8.18 4.16 -3.19
CA LEU A 113 -6.96 3.69 -2.55
C LEU A 113 -5.76 4.50 -3.08
N ARG A 114 -5.16 5.33 -2.22
CA ARG A 114 -3.96 6.11 -2.55
C ARG A 114 -2.71 5.37 -2.10
N HIS A 115 -1.71 5.28 -2.97
CA HIS A 115 -0.46 4.59 -2.65
C HIS A 115 0.74 5.24 -3.38
N ARG A 116 1.94 5.09 -2.81
CA ARG A 116 3.22 5.43 -3.45
C ARG A 116 4.06 4.18 -3.66
N PHE A 117 4.19 3.75 -4.91
CA PHE A 117 4.93 2.53 -5.24
C PHE A 117 6.45 2.74 -5.08
N GLY A 118 7.11 1.81 -4.41
CA GLY A 118 8.57 1.81 -4.25
C GLY A 118 9.12 2.67 -3.11
N VAL A 119 8.25 3.35 -2.37
CA VAL A 119 8.62 3.96 -1.08
C VAL A 119 8.59 2.87 -0.02
N PRO A 120 9.69 2.62 0.72
CA PRO A 120 9.68 1.68 1.84
C PRO A 120 8.51 1.99 2.78
N GLU A 121 7.76 0.97 3.19
CA GLU A 121 6.54 1.12 3.99
C GLU A 121 6.77 1.92 5.30
N ALA A 122 8.01 1.95 5.79
CA ALA A 122 8.47 2.76 6.91
C ALA A 122 8.30 4.29 6.72
N LEU A 123 8.12 4.78 5.49
CA LEU A 123 7.97 6.20 5.14
C LEU A 123 6.52 6.58 4.74
N ALA A 124 5.59 5.61 4.64
CA ALA A 124 4.23 5.82 4.11
C ALA A 124 3.20 6.27 5.18
N LEU A 125 3.60 7.12 6.14
CA LEU A 125 2.72 7.67 7.17
C LEU A 125 2.14 9.04 6.81
N GLU A 126 2.47 9.60 5.64
CA GLU A 126 1.92 10.89 5.16
C GLU A 126 0.40 10.86 4.91
N ASP A 127 -0.20 9.67 4.75
CA ASP A 127 -1.64 9.50 4.49
C ASP A 127 -2.49 9.32 5.77
N LEU A 128 -1.90 9.48 6.97
CA LEU A 128 -2.66 9.51 8.21
C LEU A 128 -3.31 10.90 8.34
N HIS A 129 -4.64 11.00 8.17
CA HIS A 129 -5.38 12.20 8.54
C HIS A 129 -5.34 12.36 10.07
N VAL A 130 -4.33 13.05 10.57
CA VAL A 130 -4.25 13.46 11.96
C VAL A 130 -4.72 14.91 12.03
N THR A 131 -5.58 15.22 12.99
CA THR A 131 -6.07 16.57 13.27
C THR A 131 -4.89 17.56 13.29
N ALA A 132 -5.02 18.73 12.67
CA ALA A 132 -3.94 19.68 12.40
C ALA A 132 -3.13 20.16 13.64
N SER A 133 -3.59 19.84 14.86
CA SER A 133 -2.85 20.01 16.11
C SER A 133 -1.74 18.97 16.33
N VAL A 134 -1.57 17.99 15.44
CA VAL A 134 -0.62 16.89 15.61
C VAL A 134 0.52 16.97 14.59
N ARG A 135 1.73 17.24 15.06
CA ARG A 135 2.97 17.15 14.26
C ARG A 135 3.61 15.78 14.46
N LEU A 136 3.89 15.09 13.36
CA LEU A 136 4.63 13.83 13.31
C LEU A 136 6.12 14.09 13.42
N THR A 137 6.75 13.73 14.55
CA THR A 137 8.17 14.10 14.77
C THR A 137 9.16 13.00 14.37
N ARG A 138 8.83 11.70 14.51
CA ARG A 138 9.76 10.60 14.20
C ARG A 138 9.11 9.22 14.13
N CYS A 139 9.57 8.39 13.19
CA CYS A 139 9.29 6.95 13.14
C CYS A 139 10.43 6.16 13.81
N VAL A 140 10.10 5.25 14.73
CA VAL A 140 11.07 4.32 15.31
C VAL A 140 10.53 2.89 15.19
N SER A 141 11.07 2.09 14.27
CA SER A 141 10.82 0.65 14.24
C SER A 141 11.71 -0.01 15.30
N LYS A 142 11.12 -0.65 16.32
CA LYS A 142 11.90 -1.51 17.24
C LYS A 142 11.47 -2.96 17.11
N SER A 143 12.46 -3.84 17.08
CA SER A 143 12.37 -5.25 16.74
C SER A 143 11.96 -6.18 17.89
N SER A 144 11.63 -5.68 19.08
CA SER A 144 11.25 -6.54 20.22
C SER A 144 10.12 -5.97 21.08
N PRO A 145 9.00 -6.69 21.28
CA PRO A 145 7.89 -6.29 22.15
C PRO A 145 8.31 -5.95 23.58
N HIS A 146 9.30 -6.66 24.13
CA HIS A 146 9.81 -6.44 25.49
C HIS A 146 10.39 -5.04 25.72
N LYS A 147 11.12 -4.49 24.75
CA LYS A 147 11.67 -3.12 24.82
C LYS A 147 10.60 -2.03 24.61
N PHE A 148 9.44 -2.39 24.07
CA PHE A 148 8.32 -1.46 23.95
C PHE A 148 7.58 -1.35 25.28
N GLY A 149 7.19 -2.49 25.87
CA GLY A 149 6.48 -2.52 27.16
C GLY A 149 7.29 -1.92 28.32
N SER A 150 8.62 -1.90 28.22
CA SER A 150 9.49 -1.23 29.19
C SER A 150 9.56 0.29 29.03
N LYS A 151 9.01 0.87 27.96
CA LYS A 151 9.09 2.31 27.67
C LYS A 151 7.71 2.96 27.55
N TYR A 152 6.69 2.20 27.16
CA TYR A 152 5.34 2.71 26.93
C TYR A 152 4.29 1.84 27.59
N MET A 153 3.30 2.50 28.18
CA MET A 153 2.08 1.90 28.68
C MET A 153 0.94 2.28 27.73
N LEU A 154 0.34 1.31 27.05
CA LEU A 154 -0.83 1.57 26.21
C LEU A 154 -2.02 1.95 27.11
N LEU A 155 -2.73 3.02 26.77
CA LEU A 155 -3.91 3.44 27.52
C LEU A 155 -5.14 2.68 27.02
N PRO A 156 -5.85 1.91 27.89
CA PRO A 156 -7.01 1.15 27.48
C PRO A 156 -8.13 2.05 26.93
N GLY A 157 -8.77 1.62 25.84
CA GLY A 157 -9.97 2.28 25.30
C GLY A 157 -9.75 3.56 24.49
N GLN A 158 -8.50 4.00 24.27
CA GLN A 158 -8.21 5.19 23.46
C GLN A 158 -7.62 4.83 22.09
N VAL A 159 -8.47 4.36 21.18
CA VAL A 159 -8.11 4.26 19.76
C VAL A 159 -8.33 5.63 19.11
N LEU A 160 -7.26 6.24 18.62
CA LEU A 160 -7.27 7.54 17.95
C LEU A 160 -7.63 7.41 16.47
N GLY A 161 -7.43 6.23 15.87
CA GLY A 161 -7.83 5.95 14.51
C GLY A 161 -7.51 4.53 14.07
N HIS A 162 -8.19 4.08 13.02
CA HIS A 162 -7.97 2.78 12.40
C HIS A 162 -7.32 2.96 11.03
N GLY A 163 -6.26 2.20 10.74
CA GLY A 163 -5.59 2.18 9.45
C GLY A 163 -5.50 0.76 8.88
N MET A 164 -5.20 0.65 7.58
CA MET A 164 -5.15 -0.63 6.86
C MET A 164 -4.27 -1.70 7.52
N ASN A 165 -3.21 -1.31 8.24
CA ASN A 165 -2.25 -2.22 8.89
C ASN A 165 -2.24 -2.11 10.43
N GLY A 166 -3.38 -1.72 11.03
CA GLY A 166 -3.58 -1.72 12.48
C GLY A 166 -4.07 -0.38 13.05
N ASP A 167 -4.10 -0.31 14.38
CA ASP A 167 -4.80 0.75 15.11
C ASP A 167 -3.79 1.78 15.65
N VAL A 168 -4.14 3.06 15.60
CA VAL A 168 -3.41 4.12 16.30
C VAL A 168 -4.06 4.30 17.66
N VAL A 169 -3.29 4.11 18.72
CA VAL A 169 -3.78 4.18 20.11
C VAL A 169 -2.98 5.20 20.91
N THR A 170 -3.56 5.74 21.97
CA THR A 170 -2.80 6.54 22.92
C THR A 170 -1.95 5.63 23.82
N ALA A 171 -0.72 6.06 24.09
CA ALA A 171 0.15 5.45 25.08
C ALA A 171 0.79 6.54 25.94
N GLU A 172 1.29 6.14 27.09
CA GLU A 172 2.04 7.00 27.99
C GLU A 172 3.50 6.55 28.01
N THR A 173 4.43 7.51 27.93
CA THR A 173 5.85 7.22 28.07
C THR A 173 6.17 7.00 29.55
N ILE A 174 6.59 5.78 29.94
CA ILE A 174 6.81 5.41 31.35
C ILE A 174 7.82 6.34 32.04
N ALA A 175 8.83 6.83 31.30
CA ALA A 175 9.87 7.69 31.86
C ALA A 175 9.40 9.13 32.16
N THR A 176 8.40 9.65 31.45
CA THR A 176 8.04 11.08 31.49
C THR A 176 6.57 11.32 31.80
N GLY A 177 5.72 10.30 31.77
CA GLY A 177 4.27 10.41 31.86
C GLY A 177 3.62 11.09 30.64
N GLN A 178 4.38 11.34 29.58
CA GLN A 178 3.88 12.07 28.40
C GLN A 178 3.03 11.16 27.52
N GLN A 179 1.84 11.63 27.15
CA GLN A 179 0.98 10.97 26.18
C GLN A 179 1.57 11.06 24.76
N VAL A 180 1.53 9.95 24.04
CA VAL A 180 2.01 9.80 22.68
C VAL A 180 1.02 8.94 21.87
N ALA A 181 1.02 9.07 20.55
CA ALA A 181 0.31 8.13 19.70
C ALA A 181 1.21 6.93 19.34
N VAL A 182 0.63 5.74 19.28
CA VAL A 182 1.34 4.52 18.91
C VAL A 182 0.56 3.81 17.84
N LYS A 183 1.22 3.51 16.72
CA LYS A 183 0.63 2.65 15.70
C LYS A 183 0.93 1.21 16.06
N THR A 184 -0.13 0.46 16.33
CA THR A 184 -0.10 -0.99 16.46
C THR A 184 -0.08 -1.60 15.06
N LEU A 185 0.80 -2.58 14.83
CA LEU A 185 0.84 -3.33 13.58
C LEU A 185 0.43 -4.77 13.85
N ARG A 186 -0.55 -5.26 13.09
CA ARG A 186 -0.96 -6.68 13.14
C ARG A 186 0.01 -7.47 12.26
N ILE A 187 0.72 -8.44 12.84
CA ILE A 187 1.57 -9.35 12.07
C ILE A 187 0.92 -10.73 12.11
N THR A 188 0.56 -11.25 10.95
CA THR A 188 0.08 -12.62 10.79
C THR A 188 1.24 -13.60 10.95
N GLY A 189 1.06 -14.61 11.81
CA GLY A 189 1.98 -15.74 11.94
C GLY A 189 2.69 -15.88 13.29
N ASP A 190 2.69 -14.83 14.12
CA ASP A 190 3.21 -14.93 15.49
C ASP A 190 2.41 -14.00 16.40
N ARG A 191 2.11 -14.43 17.64
CA ARG A 191 1.31 -13.65 18.61
C ARG A 191 2.06 -12.42 19.16
N GLN A 192 2.93 -11.80 18.35
CA GLN A 192 3.77 -10.69 18.74
C GLN A 192 3.42 -9.44 17.94
N ASN A 193 2.71 -8.53 18.60
CA ASN A 193 2.48 -7.17 18.14
C ASN A 193 3.81 -6.43 18.00
N LYS A 194 4.19 -6.01 16.79
CA LYS A 194 5.24 -4.98 16.64
C LYS A 194 4.59 -3.61 16.75
N LEU A 195 5.20 -2.74 17.56
CA LEU A 195 4.66 -1.44 17.92
C LEU A 195 5.57 -0.35 17.34
N ALA A 196 4.99 0.53 16.54
CA ALA A 196 5.68 1.67 15.94
C ALA A 196 5.31 2.94 16.72
N ARG A 197 6.34 3.67 17.18
CA ARG A 197 6.18 4.93 17.93
C ARG A 197 5.82 6.07 16.97
N VAL A 198 4.82 6.87 17.34
CA VAL A 198 4.54 8.19 16.74
C VAL A 198 4.57 9.23 17.86
N GLU A 199 5.69 9.95 18.00
CA GLU A 199 5.78 11.03 18.98
C GLU A 199 4.94 12.22 18.53
N ILE A 200 4.08 12.69 19.44
CA ILE A 200 3.30 13.92 19.31
C ILE A 200 3.76 14.81 20.47
N GLU A 201 4.39 15.95 20.17
CA GLU A 201 4.58 17.02 21.14
C GLU A 201 3.45 18.04 20.94
N ASN A 202 2.82 18.44 22.04
CA ASN A 202 1.97 19.63 22.11
C ASN A 202 2.85 20.85 22.42
#